data_AF-A0A820PU77-F1
#
_entry.id   AF-A0A820PU77-F1
#
_cell.length_a   1.000
_cell.length_b   1.000
_cell.length_c   1.000
_cell.angle_alpha   90.00
_cell.angle_beta   90.00
_cell.angle_gamma   90.00
#
_symmetry.space_group_name_H-M   'P 1'
#
loop_
_entity.id
_entity.type
_entity.pdbx_description
1 polymer ?
#
loop_
_entity_poly.entity_id
_entity_poly.type
_entity_poly.pdbx_seq_one_letter_code
_entity_poly.pdbx_strand_id
1 'polypeptide(L)'
;MYFSLHQIKNIETILNLVDNFNRHLHLTLMVDRFHSSYQEYYLALSQALRDILAKNWIRTQQFYQMIGGKRVYYLSLEFYIGRYMKNTLINLDINEQMIQAAEALNIKLN
;
A
#
# COMPACT_ATOMS: atom_id res chain seq x y z
N MET A 1 -24.91 -4.07 -17.75
CA MET A 1 -24.16 -2.81 -17.58
C MET A 1 -22.84 -3.14 -16.89
N TYR A 2 -21.95 -3.84 -17.60
CA TYR A 2 -20.62 -4.20 -17.11
C TYR A 2 -19.69 -3.12 -17.60
N PHE A 3 -19.48 -2.08 -16.79
CA PHE A 3 -18.44 -1.10 -17.10
C PHE A 3 -17.12 -1.85 -17.19
N SER A 4 -16.52 -1.77 -18.38
CA SER A 4 -15.23 -2.34 -18.75
C SER A 4 -14.20 -2.16 -17.63
N LEU A 5 -13.90 -3.24 -16.91
CA LEU A 5 -12.97 -3.29 -15.78
C LEU A 5 -11.49 -3.16 -16.19
N HIS A 6 -11.21 -2.81 -17.45
CA HIS A 6 -9.86 -2.62 -17.97
C HIS A 6 -9.35 -1.17 -17.88
N GLN A 7 -10.19 -0.22 -17.44
CA GLN A 7 -9.94 1.21 -17.64
C GLN A 7 -9.70 2.05 -16.38
N ILE A 8 -9.55 1.43 -15.21
CA ILE A 8 -9.03 2.14 -14.03
C ILE A 8 -7.71 1.47 -13.64
N LYS A 9 -6.69 1.64 -14.49
CA LYS A 9 -5.33 1.77 -13.96
C LYS A 9 -5.42 2.89 -12.94
N ASN A 10 -5.40 2.54 -11.66
CA ASN A 10 -5.34 3.51 -10.57
C ASN A 10 -4.06 4.31 -10.78
N ILE A 11 -4.19 5.45 -11.46
CA ILE A 11 -3.25 6.56 -11.40
C ILE A 11 -3.39 7.12 -9.98
N GLU A 12 -3.01 6.32 -8.97
CA GLU A 12 -2.70 6.84 -7.65
C GLU A 12 -1.32 7.50 -7.80
N THR A 13 -1.36 8.75 -8.25
CA THR A 13 -0.21 9.61 -8.51
C THR A 13 0.69 9.68 -7.26
N ILE A 14 2.00 9.90 -7.45
CA ILE A 14 2.98 10.16 -6.38
C ILE A 14 2.45 11.16 -5.32
N LEU A 15 1.68 12.16 -5.76
CA LEU A 15 1.03 13.15 -4.91
C LEU A 15 0.11 12.52 -3.86
N ASN A 16 -0.73 11.56 -4.23
CA ASN A 16 -1.65 10.91 -3.29
C ASN A 16 -0.91 10.10 -2.23
N LEU A 17 0.23 9.52 -2.59
CA LEU A 17 1.04 8.73 -1.68
C LEU A 17 1.74 9.60 -0.63
N VAL A 18 2.33 10.72 -1.05
CA VAL A 18 2.97 11.69 -0.15
C VAL A 18 1.93 12.30 0.79
N ASP A 19 0.73 12.63 0.29
CA ASP A 19 -0.36 13.15 1.10
C ASP A 19 -0.85 12.12 2.12
N ASN A 20 -1.02 10.85 1.71
CA ASN A 20 -1.40 9.78 2.63
C ASN A 20 -0.30 9.51 3.67
N PHE A 21 0.96 9.57 3.28
CA PHE A 21 2.08 9.46 4.21
C PHE A 21 2.03 10.57 5.27
N ASN A 22 1.91 11.83 4.86
CA ASN A 22 1.82 12.96 5.81
C ASN A 22 0.57 12.85 6.69
N ARG A 23 -0.56 12.40 6.11
CA ARG A 23 -1.79 12.14 6.84
C ARG A 23 -1.58 11.10 7.94
N HIS A 24 -0.93 9.98 7.66
CA HIS A 24 -0.66 8.96 8.67
C HIS A 24 0.38 9.41 9.69
N LEU A 25 1.42 10.13 9.26
CA LEU A 25 2.42 10.68 10.16
C LEU A 25 1.78 11.61 11.21
N HIS A 26 0.96 12.56 10.76
CA HIS A 26 0.36 13.56 11.63
C HIS A 26 -0.91 13.07 12.35
N LEU A 27 -1.80 12.35 11.67
CA LEU A 27 -3.11 11.99 12.24
C LEU A 27 -3.14 10.59 12.86
N THR A 28 -2.30 9.67 12.38
CA THR A 28 -2.25 8.30 12.93
C THR A 28 -1.16 8.15 13.97
N LEU A 29 0.04 8.66 13.70
CA LEU A 29 1.17 8.58 14.62
C LEU A 29 1.28 9.79 15.55
N MET A 30 0.56 10.88 15.27
CA MET A 30 0.55 12.10 16.09
C MET A 30 1.93 12.74 16.25
N VAL A 31 2.76 12.62 15.21
CA VAL A 31 4.13 13.17 15.20
C VAL A 31 4.30 14.21 14.10
N ASP A 32 5.23 15.12 14.33
CA ASP A 32 5.61 16.14 13.37
C ASP A 32 6.87 15.73 12.60
N ARG A 33 7.00 16.19 11.36
CA ARG A 33 8.12 15.84 10.47
C ARG A 33 9.47 16.19 11.06
N PHE A 34 9.59 17.30 11.78
CA PHE A 34 10.88 17.75 12.29
C PHE A 34 11.41 16.90 13.46
N HIS A 35 10.54 16.18 14.16
CA HIS A 35 10.90 15.39 15.35
C HIS A 35 10.70 13.87 15.14
N SER A 36 10.30 13.46 13.94
CA SER A 36 10.00 12.06 13.64
C SER A 36 11.26 11.22 13.48
N SER A 37 11.26 10.05 14.11
CA SER A 37 12.26 9.00 13.95
C SER A 37 12.08 8.23 12.63
N TYR A 38 13.13 7.51 12.22
CA TYR A 38 13.07 6.63 11.05
C TYR A 38 11.95 5.57 11.14
N GLN A 39 11.70 5.06 12.34
CA GLN A 39 10.66 4.05 12.57
C GLN A 39 9.27 4.61 12.31
N GLU A 40 9.02 5.86 12.73
CA GLU A 40 7.73 6.53 12.49
C GLU A 40 7.50 6.80 11.00
N TYR A 41 8.54 7.17 10.27
CA TYR A 41 8.46 7.26 8.82
C TYR A 41 8.15 5.92 8.16
N TYR A 42 8.83 4.85 8.58
CA TYR A 42 8.54 3.51 8.07
C TYR A 42 7.10 3.07 8.35
N LEU A 43 6.58 3.37 9.55
CA LEU A 43 5.22 3.05 9.95
C LEU A 43 4.19 3.87 9.17
N ALA A 44 4.38 5.18 9.03
CA ALA A 44 3.49 6.05 8.27
C ALA A 44 3.39 5.59 6.80
N LEU A 45 4.53 5.22 6.21
CA LEU A 45 4.60 4.70 4.86
C LEU A 45 3.89 3.34 4.72
N SER A 46 4.07 2.46 5.71
CA SER A 46 3.42 1.16 5.75
C SER A 46 1.89 1.30 5.84
N GLN A 47 1.37 2.27 6.60
CA GLN A 47 -0.06 2.55 6.66
C GLN A 47 -0.59 3.09 5.32
N ALA A 48 0.14 4.00 4.67
CA ALA A 48 -0.25 4.51 3.36
C ALA A 48 -0.35 3.39 2.30
N LEU A 49 0.61 2.45 2.29
CA LEU A 49 0.57 1.28 1.41
C LEU A 49 -0.56 0.32 1.76
N ARG A 50 -0.83 0.13 3.06
CA ARG A 50 -1.93 -0.70 3.53
C ARG A 50 -3.28 -0.19 3.04
N ASP A 51 -3.50 1.12 3.00
CA ASP A 51 -4.75 1.71 2.50
C ASP A 51 -4.99 1.35 1.02
N ILE A 52 -3.94 1.36 0.20
CA ILE A 52 -4.00 0.93 -1.21
C ILE A 52 -4.37 -0.56 -1.30
N LEU A 53 -3.67 -1.40 -0.54
CA LEU A 53 -3.92 -2.84 -0.51
C LEU A 53 -5.33 -3.17 -0.01
N ALA A 54 -5.84 -2.47 1.00
CA ALA A 54 -7.17 -2.69 1.55
C ALA A 54 -8.26 -2.42 0.51
N LYS A 55 -8.14 -1.34 -0.27
CA LYS A 55 -9.07 -1.05 -1.38
C LYS A 55 -9.07 -2.17 -2.41
N ASN A 56 -7.89 -2.65 -2.81
CA ASN A 56 -7.77 -3.73 -3.79
C ASN A 56 -8.31 -5.05 -3.24
N TRP A 57 -8.03 -5.37 -1.98
CA TRP A 57 -8.54 -6.56 -1.30
C TRP A 57 -10.06 -6.60 -1.29
N ILE A 58 -10.72 -5.50 -0.92
CA ILE A 58 -12.19 -5.41 -0.88
C ILE A 58 -12.78 -5.67 -2.27
N ARG A 59 -12.22 -5.05 -3.32
CA ARG A 59 -12.65 -5.25 -4.71
C ARG A 59 -12.51 -6.71 -5.13
N THR A 60 -11.38 -7.35 -4.83
CA THR A 60 -11.14 -8.75 -5.14
C THR A 60 -12.12 -9.68 -4.43
N GLN A 61 -12.41 -9.44 -3.15
CA GLN A 61 -13.39 -10.23 -2.40
C GLN A 61 -14.81 -10.10 -2.98
N GLN A 62 -15.23 -8.87 -3.31
CA GLN A 62 -16.54 -8.63 -3.94
C GLN A 62 -16.65 -9.34 -5.30
N PHE A 63 -15.60 -9.27 -6.11
CA PHE A 63 -15.54 -9.96 -7.40
C PHE A 63 -15.68 -11.48 -7.25
N TYR A 64 -14.95 -12.10 -6.32
CA TYR A 64 -15.06 -13.55 -6.08
C TYR A 64 -16.42 -13.96 -5.50
N GLN A 65 -17.04 -13.11 -4.67
CA GLN A 65 -18.40 -13.34 -4.19
C GLN A 65 -19.41 -13.31 -5.33
N MET A 66 -19.29 -12.35 -6.24
CA MET A 66 -20.21 -12.20 -7.39
C MET A 66 -20.11 -13.35 -8.39
N ILE A 67 -18.91 -13.85 -8.66
CA ILE A 67 -18.70 -14.96 -9.61
C ILE A 67 -19.14 -16.30 -9.03
N GLY A 68 -19.12 -16.47 -7.70
CA GLY A 68 -19.48 -17.74 -7.06
C GLY A 68 -18.54 -18.90 -7.43
N GLY A 69 -17.28 -18.61 -7.77
CA GLY A 69 -16.31 -19.60 -8.21
C GLY A 69 -15.90 -20.60 -7.11
N LYS A 70 -15.39 -21.77 -7.51
CA LYS A 70 -14.81 -22.77 -6.59
C LYS A 70 -13.67 -22.15 -5.78
N ARG A 71 -13.70 -22.32 -4.46
CA ARG A 71 -12.69 -21.79 -3.52
C ARG A 71 -11.65 -22.86 -3.20
N VAL A 72 -10.37 -22.47 -3.17
CA VAL A 72 -9.26 -23.33 -2.74
C VAL A 72 -8.75 -22.81 -1.42
N TYR A 73 -8.68 -23.70 -0.43
CA TYR A 73 -8.18 -23.39 0.91
C TYR A 73 -6.85 -24.10 1.10
N TYR A 74 -5.78 -23.32 1.30
CA TYR A 74 -4.46 -23.85 1.55
C TYR A 74 -4.25 -23.98 3.07
N LEU A 75 -4.08 -25.21 3.55
CA LEU A 75 -3.84 -25.52 4.96
C LEU A 75 -2.36 -25.86 5.13
N SER A 76 -1.65 -25.04 5.90
CA SER A 76 -0.25 -25.28 6.26
C SER A 76 -0.06 -25.00 7.74
N LEU A 77 0.85 -25.76 8.37
CA LEU A 77 1.29 -25.49 9.74
C LEU A 77 2.16 -24.24 9.82
N GLU A 78 2.88 -23.92 8.74
CA GLU A 78 3.83 -22.82 8.71
C GLU A 78 3.71 -22.00 7.41
N PHE A 79 3.86 -20.69 7.54
CA PHE A 79 3.96 -19.74 6.44
C PHE A 79 5.13 -18.79 6.68
N TYR A 80 6.16 -18.89 5.85
CA TYR A 80 7.34 -18.03 5.97
C TYR A 80 7.25 -16.87 5.00
N ILE A 81 6.65 -15.74 5.42
CA ILE A 81 6.37 -14.64 4.48
C ILE A 81 7.48 -13.58 4.38
N GLY A 82 8.23 -13.34 5.45
CA GLY A 82 9.30 -12.33 5.46
C GLY A 82 8.79 -10.87 5.46
N ARG A 83 9.55 -9.96 4.85
CA ARG A 83 9.23 -8.51 4.82
C ARG A 83 8.32 -8.17 3.64
N TYR A 84 7.20 -7.51 3.90
CA TYR A 84 6.18 -7.24 2.88
C TYR A 84 6.35 -5.95 2.10
N MET A 85 6.90 -4.89 2.71
CA MET A 85 6.85 -3.55 2.13
C MET A 85 7.42 -3.52 0.70
N LYS A 86 8.64 -4.00 0.49
CA LYS A 86 9.27 -4.06 -0.84
C LYS A 86 8.48 -4.92 -1.82
N ASN A 87 7.95 -6.07 -1.38
CA ASN A 87 7.14 -6.96 -2.21
C ASN A 87 5.85 -6.24 -2.66
N THR A 88 5.22 -5.49 -1.77
CA THR A 88 4.05 -4.67 -2.09
C THR A 88 4.39 -3.59 -3.13
N LEU A 89 5.51 -2.89 -2.98
CA LEU A 89 5.93 -1.86 -3.95
C LEU A 89 6.14 -2.43 -5.35
N ILE A 90 6.76 -3.61 -5.43
CA ILE A 90 7.01 -4.31 -6.69
C ILE A 90 5.68 -4.80 -7.30
N ASN A 91 4.81 -5.42 -6.51
CA ASN A 91 3.53 -5.95 -7.00
C ASN A 91 2.55 -4.85 -7.43
N LEU A 92 2.69 -3.64 -6.89
CA LEU A 92 1.93 -2.46 -7.28
C LEU A 92 2.61 -1.65 -8.39
N ASP A 93 3.83 -2.00 -8.77
CA ASP A 93 4.64 -1.27 -9.76
C ASP A 93 4.88 0.21 -9.42
N ILE A 94 5.00 0.51 -8.12
CA ILE A 94 5.20 1.87 -7.59
C ILE A 94 6.57 2.08 -6.95
N ASN A 95 7.50 1.15 -7.14
CA ASN A 95 8.80 1.19 -6.49
C ASN A 95 9.60 2.46 -6.86
N GLU A 96 9.60 2.87 -8.12
CA GLU A 96 10.28 4.11 -8.56
C GLU A 96 9.61 5.36 -7.99
N GLN A 97 8.28 5.39 -7.98
CA GLN A 97 7.48 6.48 -7.44
C GLN A 97 7.74 6.68 -5.94
N MET A 98 7.93 5.59 -5.21
CA MET A 98 8.27 5.60 -3.79
C MET A 98 9.68 6.11 -3.52
N ILE A 99 10.65 5.74 -4.37
CA ILE A 99 12.03 6.27 -4.26
C ILE A 99 12.00 7.79 -4.47
N GLN A 100 11.31 8.27 -5.51
CA GLN A 100 11.15 9.69 -5.78
C GLN A 100 10.42 10.43 -4.64
N ALA A 101 9.36 9.84 -4.08
CA ALA A 101 8.64 10.39 -2.93
C ALA A 101 9.54 10.48 -1.68
N ALA A 102 10.37 9.45 -1.43
CA ALA A 102 11.29 9.43 -0.31
C ALA A 102 12.41 10.46 -0.47
N GLU A 103 12.94 10.64 -1.69
CA GLU A 103 13.88 11.70 -2.03
C GLU A 103 13.26 13.10 -1.78
N ALA A 104 12.03 13.32 -2.25
CA ALA A 104 11.32 14.58 -2.02
C ALA A 104 11.07 14.88 -0.54
N LEU A 105 10.92 13.84 0.29
CA LEU A 105 10.74 13.93 1.73
C LEU A 105 12.06 13.93 2.51
N ASN A 106 13.22 13.83 1.83
CA ASN A 106 14.55 13.67 2.42
C ASN A 106 14.67 12.45 3.38
N ILE A 107 13.94 11.38 3.09
CA ILE A 107 13.95 10.14 3.89
C ILE A 107 14.86 9.11 3.20
N LYS A 108 15.88 8.61 3.90
CA LYS A 108 16.72 7.51 3.39
C LYS A 108 16.03 6.15 3.60
N LEU A 109 15.44 5.58 2.57
CA LEU A 109 15.01 4.17 2.57
C LEU A 109 16.23 3.28 2.33
N ASN A 110 16.64 2.49 3.33
CA ASN A 110 17.68 1.46 3.20
C ASN A 110 17.08 0.11 2.76
#